data_AF-A0A7W7R724-F1
#
_entry.id   AF-A0A7W7R724-F1
#
_cell.length_a   1.000
_cell.length_b   1.000
_cell.length_c   1.000
_cell.angle_alpha   90.00
_cell.angle_beta   90.00
_cell.angle_gamma   90.00
#
_symmetry.space_group_name_H-M   'P 1'
#
loop_
_entity.id
_entity.type
_entity.pdbx_description
1 polymer ?
#
loop_
_entity_poly.entity_id
_entity_poly.type
_entity_poly.pdbx_seq_one_letter_code
_entity_poly.pdbx_strand_id
1 'polypeptide(L)'
;MKPPVPAATRAPAQPLAPVPSPAPAPTRPSTAPRHSRAGRLAGPVLDVALVHGLLGWLYIAAWAATRPDTLAGSLTSWLPLRRDTFGALCFALSALAHLTRGLRPPGPPWRAQARAAGQPRDRVTAVLRTLVGYPLLAWAYLCVNSLTHPQTIDRRLTHFAAVPTEGTAAVGCFALSAAALLALRLRAGGRREEAGHDGH
;
A
#
# COMPACT_ATOMS: atom_id res chain seq x y z
N MET A 1 -26.46 -87.20 -13.82
CA MET A 1 -26.66 -86.75 -15.22
C MET A 1 -27.51 -85.50 -15.19
N LYS A 2 -26.98 -84.37 -15.66
CA LYS A 2 -27.63 -83.05 -15.61
C LYS A 2 -28.03 -82.65 -17.03
N PRO A 3 -29.30 -82.25 -17.28
CA PRO A 3 -29.75 -81.97 -18.65
C PRO A 3 -29.13 -80.66 -19.18
N PRO A 4 -28.87 -80.57 -20.50
CA PRO A 4 -28.34 -79.36 -21.13
C PRO A 4 -29.40 -78.24 -21.16
N VAL A 5 -28.97 -77.04 -20.78
CA VAL A 5 -29.78 -75.81 -20.79
C VAL A 5 -29.91 -75.31 -22.24
N PRO A 6 -31.12 -74.97 -22.71
CA PRO A 6 -31.33 -74.49 -24.09
C PRO A 6 -30.71 -73.10 -24.30
N ALA A 7 -30.03 -72.93 -25.43
CA ALA A 7 -29.41 -71.68 -25.84
C ALA A 7 -30.49 -70.64 -26.18
N ALA A 8 -30.52 -69.55 -25.42
CA ALA A 8 -31.43 -68.43 -25.65
C ALA A 8 -31.00 -67.66 -26.91
N THR A 9 -31.83 -67.72 -27.95
CA THR A 9 -31.71 -66.93 -29.18
C THR A 9 -31.81 -65.45 -28.84
N ARG A 10 -30.69 -64.74 -28.98
CA ARG A 10 -30.58 -63.30 -28.69
C ARG A 10 -31.23 -62.50 -29.81
N ALA A 11 -32.29 -61.76 -29.50
CA ALA A 11 -32.96 -60.88 -30.46
C ALA A 11 -32.02 -59.75 -30.94
N PRO A 12 -32.10 -59.34 -32.22
CA PRO A 12 -31.29 -58.25 -32.75
C PRO A 12 -31.67 -56.91 -32.09
N ALA A 13 -30.66 -56.18 -31.65
CA ALA A 13 -30.81 -54.88 -31.00
C ALA A 13 -31.41 -53.86 -31.99
N GLN A 14 -32.56 -53.28 -31.64
CA GLN A 14 -33.11 -52.17 -32.39
C GLN A 14 -32.20 -50.93 -32.26
N PRO A 15 -31.93 -50.21 -33.37
CA PRO A 15 -31.18 -48.96 -33.31
C PRO A 15 -31.96 -47.92 -32.48
N LEU A 16 -31.34 -47.40 -31.42
CA LEU A 16 -31.90 -46.29 -30.65
C LEU A 16 -32.05 -45.07 -31.56
N ALA A 17 -33.25 -44.49 -31.57
CA ALA A 17 -33.52 -43.24 -32.25
C ALA A 17 -32.60 -42.12 -31.71
N PRO A 18 -32.15 -41.19 -32.57
CA PRO A 18 -31.29 -40.09 -32.15
C PRO A 18 -32.01 -39.20 -31.13
N VAL A 19 -31.38 -39.04 -29.95
CA VAL A 19 -31.87 -38.16 -28.89
C VAL A 19 -31.90 -36.72 -29.41
N PRO A 20 -33.03 -36.00 -29.35
CA PRO A 20 -33.10 -34.62 -29.79
C PRO A 20 -32.17 -33.75 -28.94
N SER A 21 -31.26 -33.01 -29.60
CA SER A 21 -30.39 -32.05 -28.93
C SER A 21 -31.22 -31.02 -28.18
N PRO A 22 -30.96 -30.79 -26.87
CA PRO A 22 -31.66 -29.78 -26.11
C PRO A 22 -31.42 -28.40 -26.72
N ALA A 23 -32.48 -27.63 -26.91
CA ALA A 23 -32.41 -26.26 -27.40
C ALA A 23 -31.44 -25.43 -26.54
N PRO A 24 -30.59 -24.58 -27.14
CA PRO A 24 -29.64 -23.77 -26.40
C PRO A 24 -30.38 -22.90 -25.38
N ALA A 25 -30.02 -23.06 -24.11
CA ALA A 25 -30.63 -22.29 -23.03
C ALA A 25 -30.44 -20.79 -23.28
N PRO A 26 -31.44 -19.94 -22.97
CA PRO A 26 -31.33 -18.50 -23.16
C PRO A 26 -30.11 -17.98 -22.41
N THR A 27 -29.21 -17.34 -23.16
CA THR A 27 -28.01 -16.69 -22.64
C THR A 27 -28.43 -15.64 -21.63
N ARG A 28 -28.25 -15.95 -20.34
CA ARG A 28 -28.51 -14.98 -19.27
C ARG A 28 -27.69 -13.72 -19.58
N PRO A 29 -28.32 -12.52 -19.62
CA PRO A 29 -27.59 -11.29 -19.85
C PRO A 29 -26.48 -11.18 -18.82
N SER A 30 -25.24 -11.21 -19.30
CA SER A 30 -24.04 -11.09 -18.48
C SER A 30 -24.12 -9.75 -17.76
N THR A 31 -24.46 -9.79 -16.48
CA THR A 31 -24.34 -8.67 -15.55
C THR A 31 -22.86 -8.49 -15.22
N ALA A 32 -22.08 -8.19 -16.26
CA ALA A 32 -20.68 -7.88 -16.12
C ALA A 32 -20.58 -6.66 -15.17
N PRO A 33 -19.88 -6.78 -14.05
CA PRO A 33 -19.79 -5.70 -13.08
C PRO A 33 -19.18 -4.49 -13.78
N ARG A 34 -19.94 -3.39 -13.88
CA ARG A 34 -19.45 -2.11 -14.38
C ARG A 34 -18.37 -1.62 -13.41
N HIS A 35 -17.11 -1.96 -13.69
CA HIS A 35 -15.98 -1.36 -13.02
C HIS A 35 -16.00 0.13 -13.31
N SER A 36 -16.33 0.93 -12.29
CA SER A 36 -16.39 2.38 -12.38
C SER A 36 -15.04 2.92 -12.86
N ARG A 37 -15.08 3.77 -13.90
CA ARG A 37 -13.90 4.37 -14.54
C ARG A 37 -12.98 5.06 -13.51
N ALA A 38 -13.55 5.56 -12.42
CA ALA A 38 -12.85 6.16 -11.27
C ALA A 38 -11.83 5.22 -10.61
N GLY A 39 -12.15 3.93 -10.43
CA GLY A 39 -11.23 2.97 -9.81
C GLY A 39 -9.99 2.66 -10.65
N ARG A 40 -10.05 2.90 -11.97
CA ARG A 40 -8.91 2.68 -12.88
C ARG A 40 -7.85 3.78 -12.79
N LEU A 41 -8.26 5.04 -12.62
CA LEU A 41 -7.33 6.18 -12.56
C LEU A 41 -6.69 6.35 -11.17
N ALA A 42 -7.35 5.82 -10.14
CA ALA A 42 -6.92 6.03 -8.77
C ALA A 42 -5.54 5.42 -8.46
N GLY A 43 -5.10 4.39 -9.20
CA GLY A 43 -3.74 3.83 -9.07
C GLY A 43 -2.67 4.82 -9.51
N PRO A 44 -2.60 5.16 -10.81
CA PRO A 44 -1.63 6.12 -11.34
C PRO A 44 -1.57 7.44 -10.58
N VAL A 45 -2.72 7.98 -10.14
CA VAL A 45 -2.76 9.23 -9.35
C VAL A 45 -2.02 9.09 -8.01
N LEU A 46 -2.20 7.97 -7.30
CA LEU A 46 -1.46 7.74 -6.06
C LEU A 46 0.02 7.51 -6.30
N ASP A 47 0.40 6.88 -7.41
CA ASP A 47 1.80 6.65 -7.78
C ASP A 47 2.49 7.99 -8.05
N VAL A 48 1.85 8.87 -8.81
CA VAL A 48 2.33 10.23 -9.07
C VAL A 48 2.43 11.03 -7.77
N ALA A 49 1.38 11.02 -6.93
CA ALA A 49 1.35 11.73 -5.66
C ALA A 49 2.43 11.24 -4.68
N LEU A 50 2.66 9.93 -4.61
CA LEU A 50 3.70 9.31 -3.79
C LEU A 50 5.10 9.81 -4.21
N VAL A 51 5.41 9.69 -5.51
CA VAL A 51 6.74 10.01 -6.05
C VAL A 51 7.00 11.51 -6.02
N HIS A 52 6.07 12.33 -6.53
CA HIS A 52 6.28 13.78 -6.60
C HIS A 52 6.16 14.43 -5.22
N GLY A 53 5.33 13.91 -4.33
CA GLY A 53 5.31 14.34 -2.93
C GLY A 53 6.65 14.04 -2.24
N LEU A 54 7.23 12.86 -2.46
CA LEU A 54 8.52 12.51 -1.87
C LEU A 54 9.66 13.36 -2.45
N LEU A 55 9.71 13.53 -3.77
CA LEU A 55 10.72 14.36 -4.44
C LEU A 55 10.62 15.83 -4.03
N GLY A 56 9.40 16.38 -3.95
CA GLY A 56 9.17 17.74 -3.48
C GLY A 56 9.65 17.94 -2.04
N TRP A 57 9.38 16.98 -1.16
CA TRP A 57 9.91 17.02 0.21
C TRP A 57 11.43 16.90 0.24
N LEU A 58 12.04 15.96 -0.51
CA LEU A 58 13.49 15.78 -0.58
C LEU A 58 14.21 17.03 -1.08
N TYR A 59 13.63 17.73 -2.06
CA TYR A 59 14.14 19.01 -2.54
C TYR A 59 14.17 20.05 -1.40
N ILE A 60 13.07 20.20 -0.66
CA ILE A 60 13.01 21.13 0.47
C ILE A 60 13.94 20.71 1.61
N ALA A 61 14.06 19.41 1.88
CA ALA A 61 14.97 18.87 2.89
C ALA A 61 16.44 19.18 2.55
N ALA A 62 16.85 18.97 1.30
CA ALA A 62 18.19 19.33 0.82
C ALA A 62 18.43 20.85 0.87
N TRP A 63 17.41 21.64 0.52
CA TRP A 63 17.47 23.10 0.62
C TRP A 63 17.61 23.56 2.08
N ALA A 64 16.83 23.00 3.00
CA ALA A 64 16.90 23.25 4.43
C ALA A 64 18.29 22.94 4.99
N ALA A 65 18.85 21.77 4.63
CA ALA A 65 20.16 21.33 5.08
C ALA A 65 21.31 22.22 4.61
N THR A 66 21.12 22.99 3.53
CA THR A 66 22.16 23.90 2.99
C THR A 66 21.90 25.37 3.32
N ARG A 67 20.64 25.79 3.49
CA ARG A 67 20.24 27.20 3.64
C ARG A 67 19.03 27.35 4.58
N PRO A 68 19.16 27.00 5.88
CA PRO A 68 18.02 26.93 6.80
C PRO A 68 17.32 28.28 6.98
N ASP A 69 18.06 29.39 6.99
CA ASP A 69 17.49 30.73 7.23
C ASP A 69 16.60 31.23 6.07
N THR A 70 16.65 30.56 4.91
CA THR A 70 15.81 30.91 3.75
C THR A 70 14.49 30.14 3.68
N LEU A 71 14.22 29.22 4.63
CA LEU A 71 13.00 28.41 4.66
C LEU A 71 11.73 29.22 4.86
N ALA A 72 11.82 30.35 5.58
CA ALA A 72 10.69 31.24 5.81
C ALA A 72 10.26 32.02 4.56
N GLY A 73 11.11 32.06 3.52
CA GLY A 73 10.80 32.74 2.27
C GLY A 73 9.76 32.00 1.42
N SER A 74 9.09 32.75 0.54
CA SER A 74 8.17 32.20 -0.46
C SER A 74 8.89 31.31 -1.47
N LEU A 75 8.24 30.23 -1.90
CA LEU A 75 8.77 29.30 -2.91
C LEU A 75 8.98 30.01 -4.25
N THR A 76 7.96 30.73 -4.73
CA THR A 76 8.01 31.55 -5.95
C THR A 76 7.23 32.85 -5.73
N SER A 77 7.43 33.85 -6.59
CA SER A 77 6.63 35.07 -6.59
C SER A 77 5.16 34.83 -6.98
N TRP A 78 4.90 33.79 -7.77
CA TRP A 78 3.57 33.41 -8.25
C TRP A 78 2.75 32.63 -7.23
N LEU A 79 3.40 31.86 -6.36
CA LEU A 79 2.77 31.11 -5.30
C LEU A 79 3.45 31.50 -3.99
N PRO A 80 2.89 32.47 -3.22
CA PRO A 80 3.48 32.97 -1.97
C PRO A 80 3.30 31.97 -0.82
N LEU A 81 3.54 30.68 -1.10
CA LEU A 81 3.60 29.62 -0.11
C LEU A 81 5.02 29.54 0.43
N ARG A 82 5.16 29.55 1.75
CA ARG A 82 6.46 29.36 2.40
C ARG A 82 7.06 28.00 2.04
N ARG A 83 8.39 27.94 1.91
CA ARG A 83 9.12 26.71 1.52
C ARG A 83 8.92 25.57 2.52
N ASP A 84 8.90 25.88 3.83
CA ASP A 84 8.63 24.89 4.89
C ASP A 84 7.22 24.30 4.76
N THR A 85 6.21 25.13 4.53
CA THR A 85 4.83 24.67 4.31
C THR A 85 4.73 23.77 3.08
N PHE A 86 5.37 24.15 1.98
CA PHE A 86 5.37 23.34 0.76
C PHE A 86 6.01 21.96 1.02
N GLY A 87 7.17 21.91 1.66
CA GLY A 87 7.82 20.65 2.03
C GLY A 87 6.93 19.77 2.90
N ALA A 88 6.28 20.35 3.92
CA ALA A 88 5.36 19.62 4.80
C ALA A 88 4.16 19.04 4.03
N LEU A 89 3.57 19.79 3.10
CA LEU A 89 2.47 19.33 2.25
C LEU A 89 2.92 18.19 1.32
N CYS A 90 4.09 18.32 0.70
CA CYS A 90 4.68 17.28 -0.15
C CYS A 90 4.90 15.98 0.63
N PHE A 91 5.43 16.07 1.86
CA PHE A 91 5.63 14.92 2.74
C PHE A 91 4.30 14.26 3.12
N ALA A 92 3.32 15.05 3.56
CA ALA A 92 1.99 14.55 3.94
C ALA A 92 1.27 13.89 2.76
N LEU A 93 1.34 14.50 1.56
CA LEU A 93 0.77 13.93 0.33
C LEU A 93 1.40 12.57 0.00
N SER A 94 2.73 12.47 0.10
CA SER A 94 3.45 11.22 -0.11
C SER A 94 3.03 10.15 0.91
N ALA A 95 3.01 10.50 2.20
CA ALA A 95 2.60 9.60 3.29
C ALA A 95 1.18 9.09 3.12
N LEU A 96 0.24 9.98 2.81
CA LEU A 96 -1.15 9.64 2.59
C LEU A 96 -1.32 8.77 1.34
N ALA A 97 -0.57 9.04 0.27
CA ALA A 97 -0.58 8.20 -0.92
C ALA A 97 -0.06 6.79 -0.61
N HIS A 98 1.05 6.67 0.13
CA HIS A 98 1.59 5.39 0.58
C HIS A 98 0.58 4.61 1.42
N LEU A 99 -0.02 5.27 2.42
CA LEU A 99 -1.03 4.68 3.29
C LEU A 99 -2.26 4.22 2.51
N THR A 100 -2.79 5.10 1.66
CA THR A 100 -3.99 4.80 0.85
C THR A 100 -3.74 3.63 -0.09
N ARG A 101 -2.53 3.50 -0.67
CA ARG A 101 -2.15 2.33 -1.48
C ARG A 101 -2.16 1.04 -0.66
N GLY A 102 -1.68 1.09 0.58
CA GLY A 102 -1.67 -0.06 1.48
C GLY A 102 -3.04 -0.44 2.03
N LEU A 103 -3.96 0.52 2.17
CA LEU A 103 -5.33 0.29 2.63
C LEU A 103 -6.28 -0.20 1.53
N ARG A 104 -5.91 -0.06 0.26
CA ARG A 104 -6.74 -0.53 -0.85
C ARG A 104 -6.87 -2.06 -0.82
N PRO A 105 -8.09 -2.59 -1.02
CA PRO A 105 -8.30 -4.03 -1.06
C PRO A 105 -7.46 -4.65 -2.19
N PRO A 106 -6.99 -5.90 -2.00
CA PRO A 106 -6.27 -6.61 -3.04
C PRO A 106 -7.13 -6.64 -4.31
N GLY A 107 -6.53 -6.21 -5.42
CA GLY A 107 -7.17 -6.30 -6.73
C GLY A 107 -7.33 -7.77 -7.16
N PRO A 108 -7.97 -8.02 -8.31
CA PRO A 108 -8.10 -9.37 -8.84
C PRO A 108 -6.72 -10.07 -8.95
N PRO A 109 -6.69 -11.41 -8.84
CA PRO A 109 -5.46 -12.19 -8.62
C PRO A 109 -4.38 -11.95 -9.68
N TRP A 110 -4.77 -11.72 -10.93
CA TRP A 110 -3.84 -11.38 -12.02
C TRP A 110 -3.07 -10.07 -11.80
N ARG A 111 -3.62 -9.11 -11.03
CA ARG A 111 -2.92 -7.88 -10.59
C ARG A 111 -2.17 -8.07 -9.26
N ALA A 112 -2.49 -9.10 -8.50
CA ALA A 112 -1.81 -9.40 -7.24
C ALA A 112 -0.40 -9.93 -7.51
N GLN A 113 -0.20 -10.65 -8.62
CA GLN A 113 1.10 -11.22 -9.00
C GLN A 113 2.15 -10.16 -9.32
N ALA A 114 1.76 -9.06 -9.97
CA ALA A 114 2.64 -7.91 -10.19
C ALA A 114 2.95 -7.09 -8.91
N ARG A 115 2.16 -7.27 -7.84
CA ARG A 115 2.32 -6.57 -6.55
C ARG A 115 2.96 -7.44 -5.46
N ALA A 116 3.35 -8.67 -5.80
CA ALA A 116 3.69 -9.70 -4.83
C ALA A 116 4.94 -9.37 -3.99
N ALA A 117 5.84 -8.51 -4.47
CA ALA A 117 7.02 -8.08 -3.72
C ALA A 117 6.72 -6.85 -2.85
N GLY A 118 5.93 -7.01 -1.79
CA GLY A 118 5.91 -6.05 -0.68
C GLY A 118 4.60 -5.34 -0.36
N GLN A 119 3.49 -5.60 -1.04
CA GLN A 119 2.20 -5.00 -0.65
C GLN A 119 1.69 -5.62 0.69
N PRO A 120 1.30 -4.81 1.69
CA PRO A 120 0.75 -5.34 2.94
C PRO A 120 -0.57 -6.08 2.68
N ARG A 121 -0.69 -7.31 3.20
CA ARG A 121 -1.94 -8.11 3.10
C ARG A 121 -3.05 -7.63 4.03
N ASP A 122 -2.71 -6.80 5.01
CA ASP A 122 -3.62 -6.34 6.06
C ASP A 122 -3.44 -4.82 6.30
N ARG A 123 -4.56 -4.14 6.61
CA ARG A 123 -4.64 -2.70 6.88
C ARG A 123 -3.71 -2.26 8.01
N VAL A 124 -3.61 -3.05 9.08
CA VAL A 124 -2.72 -2.73 10.21
C VAL A 124 -1.27 -2.75 9.75
N THR A 125 -0.90 -3.74 8.93
CA THR A 125 0.46 -3.81 8.34
C THR A 125 0.74 -2.59 7.44
N ALA A 126 -0.25 -2.07 6.71
CA ALA A 126 -0.10 -0.85 5.91
C ALA A 126 0.16 0.40 6.76
N VAL A 127 -0.62 0.57 7.83
CA VAL A 127 -0.43 1.67 8.78
C VAL A 127 0.95 1.59 9.42
N LEU A 128 1.31 0.43 9.97
CA LEU A 128 2.61 0.24 10.63
C LEU A 128 3.78 0.48 9.68
N ARG A 129 3.72 0.04 8.42
CA ARG A 129 4.79 0.33 7.44
C ARG A 129 4.92 1.82 7.14
N THR A 130 3.80 2.53 7.08
CA THR A 130 3.80 3.99 6.92
C THR A 130 4.46 4.66 8.13
N LEU A 131 4.11 4.21 9.35
CA LEU A 131 4.68 4.69 10.62
C LEU A 131 6.14 4.29 10.84
N VAL A 132 6.63 3.24 10.21
CA VAL A 132 8.07 2.96 10.16
C VAL A 132 8.76 3.93 9.21
N GLY A 133 8.29 3.99 7.96
CA GLY A 133 9.01 4.69 6.89
C GLY A 133 9.05 6.20 7.04
N TYR A 134 7.90 6.86 7.23
CA TYR A 134 7.83 8.33 7.22
C TYR A 134 8.45 8.96 8.47
N PRO A 135 8.13 8.52 9.70
CA PRO A 135 8.85 8.97 10.89
C PRO A 135 10.35 8.72 10.82
N LEU A 136 10.82 7.57 10.32
CA LEU A 136 12.25 7.34 10.15
C LEU A 136 12.90 8.31 9.15
N LEU A 137 12.20 8.60 8.05
CA LEU A 137 12.66 9.56 7.05
C LEU A 137 12.73 10.99 7.60
N ALA A 138 11.73 11.39 8.39
CA ALA A 138 11.72 12.67 9.09
C ALA A 138 12.85 12.75 10.14
N TRP A 139 13.07 11.68 10.91
CA TRP A 139 14.17 11.58 11.85
C TRP A 139 15.54 11.72 11.15
N ALA A 140 15.74 11.00 10.04
CA ALA A 140 16.98 11.08 9.27
C ALA A 140 17.25 12.51 8.77
N TYR A 141 16.21 13.20 8.27
CA TYR A 141 16.31 14.61 7.92
C TYR A 141 16.72 15.49 9.11
N LEU A 142 16.09 15.30 10.27
CA LEU A 142 16.41 16.09 11.47
C LEU A 142 17.83 15.82 11.97
N CYS A 143 18.31 14.58 11.90
CA CYS A 143 19.70 14.27 12.19
C CYS A 143 20.66 15.00 11.24
N VAL A 144 20.44 14.93 9.93
CA VAL A 144 21.26 15.64 8.95
C VAL A 144 21.23 17.15 9.23
N ASN A 145 20.05 17.73 9.46
CA ASN A 145 19.90 19.15 9.75
C ASN A 145 20.63 19.57 11.03
N SER A 146 20.55 18.77 12.10
CA SER A 146 21.28 19.03 13.35
C SER A 146 22.80 18.91 13.21
N LEU A 147 23.28 18.06 12.29
CA LEU A 147 24.71 17.92 12.02
C LEU A 147 25.24 19.09 11.18
N THR A 148 24.44 19.58 10.23
CA THR A 148 24.84 20.72 9.39
C THR A 148 24.62 22.07 10.08
N HIS A 149 23.62 22.17 10.95
CA HIS A 149 23.21 23.40 11.65
C HIS A 149 22.83 23.11 13.11
N PRO A 150 23.78 22.85 14.01
CA PRO A 150 23.47 22.46 15.40
C PRO A 150 22.61 23.48 16.14
N GLN A 151 22.72 24.77 15.78
CA GLN A 151 21.90 25.86 16.34
C GLN A 151 20.40 25.75 16.02
N THR A 152 19.96 24.84 15.14
CA THR A 152 18.54 24.66 14.82
C THR A 152 17.83 23.69 15.77
N ILE A 153 18.54 22.92 16.59
CA ILE A 153 17.94 21.87 17.42
C ILE A 153 16.87 22.39 18.41
N ASP A 154 17.07 23.61 18.91
CA ASP A 154 16.16 24.31 19.81
C ASP A 154 15.09 25.11 19.08
N ARG A 155 15.19 25.22 17.74
CA ARG A 155 14.18 25.90 16.93
C ARG A 155 12.91 25.05 16.87
N ARG A 156 11.79 25.75 16.66
CA ARG A 156 10.47 25.15 16.48
C ARG A 156 10.41 24.47 15.12
N LEU A 157 9.92 23.23 15.08
CA LEU A 157 9.84 22.45 13.84
C LEU A 157 8.88 23.09 12.83
N THR A 158 7.80 23.69 13.31
CA THR A 158 6.82 24.39 12.47
C THR A 158 6.50 25.74 13.08
N HIS A 159 6.10 26.68 12.23
CA HIS A 159 5.57 27.95 12.69
C HIS A 159 4.12 27.83 13.19
N PHE A 160 3.45 26.70 12.94
CA PHE A 160 2.06 26.46 13.33
C PHE A 160 1.89 26.16 14.81
N ALA A 161 2.93 25.64 15.48
CA ALA A 161 2.88 25.29 16.90
C ALA A 161 4.22 25.58 17.58
N ALA A 162 4.18 25.99 18.86
CA ALA A 162 5.39 26.22 19.66
C ALA A 162 6.16 24.93 20.00
N VAL A 163 5.49 23.78 19.91
CA VAL A 163 6.00 22.44 20.17
C VAL A 163 5.50 21.55 19.01
N PRO A 164 6.30 20.61 18.49
CA PRO A 164 7.63 20.21 18.95
C PRO A 164 8.79 21.10 18.48
N THR A 165 9.85 21.19 19.30
CA THR A 165 11.18 21.60 18.84
C THR A 165 11.77 20.54 17.90
N GLU A 166 12.77 20.89 17.10
CA GLU A 166 13.45 19.93 16.21
C GLU A 166 13.96 18.70 16.99
N GLY A 167 14.61 18.92 18.14
CA GLY A 167 15.10 17.83 19.00
C GLY A 167 14.00 16.89 19.51
N THR A 168 12.90 17.46 20.05
CA THR A 168 11.77 16.64 20.55
C THR A 168 11.06 15.90 19.42
N ALA A 169 10.94 16.52 18.24
CA ALA A 169 10.40 15.87 17.06
C ALA A 169 11.27 14.70 16.60
N ALA A 170 12.60 14.84 16.62
CA ALA A 170 13.52 13.77 16.26
C ALA A 170 13.34 12.56 17.17
N VAL A 171 13.37 12.76 18.49
CA VAL A 171 13.14 11.69 19.48
C VAL A 171 11.79 11.02 19.28
N GLY A 172 10.72 11.81 19.09
CA GLY A 172 9.38 11.29 18.83
C GLY A 172 9.29 10.46 17.55
N CYS A 173 9.89 10.92 16.46
CA CYS A 173 9.94 10.20 15.18
C CYS A 173 10.69 8.87 15.30
N PHE A 174 11.84 8.87 16.00
CA PHE A 174 12.62 7.66 16.25
C PHE A 174 11.83 6.64 17.08
N ALA A 175 11.27 7.07 18.21
CA ALA A 175 10.50 6.22 19.11
C ALA A 175 9.27 5.61 18.40
N LEU A 176 8.55 6.42 17.62
CA LEU A 176 7.40 5.97 16.85
C LEU A 176 7.78 4.92 15.79
N SER A 177 8.88 5.16 15.05
CA SER A 177 9.37 4.20 14.06
C SER A 177 9.82 2.89 14.72
N ALA A 178 10.55 2.96 15.83
CA ALA A 178 11.00 1.79 16.59
C ALA A 178 9.82 0.95 17.11
N ALA A 179 8.81 1.60 17.71
CA ALA A 179 7.60 0.94 18.19
C ALA A 179 6.82 0.28 17.05
N ALA A 180 6.66 0.98 15.92
CA ALA A 180 5.98 0.43 14.74
C ALA A 180 6.73 -0.76 14.13
N LEU A 181 8.07 -0.71 14.11
CA LEU A 181 8.91 -1.82 13.64
C LEU A 181 8.79 -3.03 14.57
N LEU A 182 8.84 -2.82 15.89
CA LEU A 182 8.63 -3.89 16.87
C LEU A 182 7.27 -4.56 16.67
N ALA A 183 6.20 -3.76 16.54
CA ALA A 183 4.86 -4.27 16.28
C ALA A 183 4.78 -5.09 14.98
N LEU A 184 5.47 -4.68 13.91
CA LEU A 184 5.57 -5.46 12.67
C LEU A 184 6.28 -6.80 12.88
N ARG A 185 7.36 -6.83 13.68
CA ARG A 185 8.13 -8.05 13.96
C ARG A 185 7.32 -9.04 14.79
N LEU A 186 6.65 -8.57 15.84
CA LEU A 186 5.78 -9.42 16.67
C LEU A 186 4.64 -10.04 15.84
N ARG A 187 4.00 -9.26 14.96
CA ARG A 187 2.97 -9.75 14.02
C ARG A 187 3.49 -10.72 12.95
N ALA A 188 4.78 -10.66 12.64
CA ALA A 188 5.40 -11.59 11.70
C ALA A 188 5.71 -12.93 12.38
N GLY A 189 6.04 -12.92 13.68
CA GLY A 189 6.24 -14.11 14.50
C GLY A 189 4.96 -14.95 14.64
N GLY A 190 3.87 -14.36 15.12
CA GLY A 190 2.61 -15.09 15.35
C GLY A 190 2.03 -15.76 14.10
N ARG A 191 2.18 -15.15 12.91
CA ARG A 191 1.73 -15.75 11.64
C ARG A 191 2.49 -17.00 11.23
N ARG A 192 3.73 -17.18 11.71
CA ARG A 192 4.52 -18.40 11.44
C ARG A 192 4.08 -19.56 12.33
N GLU A 193 3.66 -19.25 13.55
CA GLU A 193 3.16 -20.24 14.51
C GLU A 193 1.80 -20.81 14.06
N GLU A 194 0.87 -19.94 13.64
CA GLU A 194 -0.43 -20.36 13.07
C GLU A 194 -0.26 -21.30 11.86
N ALA A 195 0.62 -20.95 10.92
CA ALA A 195 0.86 -21.76 9.72
C ALA A 195 1.53 -23.13 10.02
N GLY A 196 2.21 -23.27 11.16
CA GLY A 196 2.80 -24.54 11.59
C GLY A 196 1.79 -25.47 12.28
N HIS A 197 0.72 -24.92 12.86
CA HIS A 197 -0.30 -25.71 13.56
C HIS A 197 -1.28 -26.38 12.59
N ASP A 198 -1.64 -25.72 11.47
CA ASP A 198 -2.58 -26.24 10.47
C ASP A 198 -1.99 -27.32 9.54
N GLY A 199 -0.69 -27.62 9.67
CA GLY A 199 0.05 -28.54 8.81
C GLY A 199 0.25 -29.96 9.37
N HIS A 200 -0.30 -30.27 10.55
CA HIS A 200 -0.21 -31.56 11.22
C HIS A 200 -1.58 -32.19 11.42
#